data_AF-A0A3R9Z5P1-F1
#
_entry.id   AF-A0A3R9Z5P1-F1
#
_cell.length_a   1.000
_cell.length_b   1.000
_cell.length_c   1.000
_cell.angle_alpha   90.00
_cell.angle_beta   90.00
_cell.angle_gamma   90.00
#
_symmetry.space_group_name_H-M   'P 1'
#
loop_
_entity.id
_entity.type
_entity.pdbx_description
1 polymer ?
#
loop_
_entity_poly.entity_id
_entity_poly.type
_entity_poly.pdbx_seq_one_letter_code
_entity_poly.pdbx_strand_id
1 'polypeptide(L)'
;MLKLLSRVKSLASNRDNVPRGTTDGRSHIDGVPDELAIEIDADGSPITVHEADWFVCFVPGLQRQWWHRFANAKHKHVFALRLVDDDTWLLVEPWWTRLMVSVLTLDEAIKFLRWGAAGNILKVREAIPGRGSQARGWSNCAVLMSFLLGRSYWTWTPNGLYRRLIADAHAEPVELTQFLSEHFRSVANRNADQALKSLPSRTEEPLDEVLRGLGTSVMRAMMSPSAISLYKAAVSDRSRFKDAAAAYWTFGPKRAVDRICEVLEDAQRRGEVKVDDCALAARQFVAMLRGNLLLEIVFGLRASPNPVEIHVHVMSVVAMFLRGACPVGRARMRSTSASHTSGSSPGSDSAPEQTFTCEQERSRHDGLAIERDEEPRKAVSLRATLRKYLFIPAQIILRCQAQAY
;
A
#
# COMPACT_ATOMS: atom_id res chain seq x y z
N MET A 1 -0.79 -46.63 26.73
CA MET A 1 -0.81 -46.15 25.33
C MET A 1 -1.84 -45.06 25.06
N LEU A 2 -3.12 -45.16 25.46
CA LEU A 2 -4.15 -44.14 25.11
C LEU A 2 -4.02 -42.74 25.74
N LYS A 3 -3.22 -42.53 26.79
CA LYS A 3 -3.01 -41.18 27.38
C LYS A 3 -2.03 -40.27 26.61
N LEU A 4 -1.36 -40.76 25.57
CA LEU A 4 -0.41 -39.96 24.79
C LEU A 4 -1.06 -39.19 23.62
N LEU A 5 -2.25 -39.61 23.18
CA LEU A 5 -2.93 -39.06 21.99
C LEU A 5 -3.81 -37.84 22.28
N SER A 6 -4.17 -37.57 23.54
CA SER A 6 -4.92 -36.36 23.92
C SER A 6 -4.05 -35.10 23.90
N ARG A 7 -2.73 -35.21 24.13
CA ARG A 7 -1.79 -34.07 24.05
C ARG A 7 -1.52 -33.56 22.63
N VAL A 8 -1.90 -34.32 21.60
CA VAL A 8 -1.69 -33.92 20.19
C VAL A 8 -2.89 -33.11 19.65
N LYS A 9 -4.06 -33.16 20.30
CA LYS A 9 -5.28 -32.44 19.87
C LYS A 9 -5.54 -31.10 20.57
N SER A 10 -4.67 -30.63 21.46
CA SER A 10 -4.74 -29.25 22.02
C SER A 10 -3.67 -28.29 21.50
N LEU A 11 -2.89 -28.68 20.49
CA LEU A 11 -1.77 -27.89 19.93
C LEU A 11 -2.21 -26.81 18.91
N ALA A 12 -3.51 -26.52 18.81
CA ALA A 12 -4.07 -25.58 17.83
C ALA A 12 -4.96 -24.46 18.45
N SER A 13 -4.92 -24.24 19.77
CA SER A 13 -5.86 -23.31 20.45
C SER A 13 -5.32 -22.60 21.70
N ASN A 14 -3.99 -22.54 21.91
CA ASN A 14 -3.44 -21.88 23.11
C ASN A 14 -2.02 -21.35 22.88
N ARG A 15 -1.88 -20.28 22.08
CA ARG A 15 -0.59 -19.58 21.82
C ARG A 15 -0.51 -18.18 22.44
N ASP A 16 -1.55 -17.74 23.14
CA ASP A 16 -1.65 -16.36 23.65
C ASP A 16 -1.23 -16.21 25.14
N ASN A 17 -0.89 -17.31 25.82
CA ASN A 17 -0.46 -17.30 27.22
C ASN A 17 1.07 -17.27 27.35
N VAL A 18 1.67 -16.11 27.07
CA VAL A 18 2.96 -15.75 27.68
C VAL A 18 2.67 -15.26 29.10
N PRO A 19 3.28 -15.83 30.16
CA PRO A 19 3.09 -15.32 31.52
C PRO A 19 3.47 -13.84 31.59
N ARG A 20 2.58 -13.02 32.16
CA ARG A 20 2.87 -11.63 32.50
C ARG A 20 3.03 -11.46 34.00
N GLY A 21 3.98 -10.62 34.37
CA GLY A 21 4.34 -10.25 35.73
C GLY A 21 5.44 -11.11 36.34
N THR A 22 6.07 -10.59 37.39
CA THR A 22 6.86 -11.39 38.32
C THR A 22 5.97 -12.43 39.01
N THR A 23 6.52 -13.61 39.35
CA THR A 23 5.73 -14.73 39.93
C THR A 23 5.06 -14.42 41.26
N ASP A 24 5.47 -13.34 41.93
CA ASP A 24 4.92 -12.83 43.18
C ASP A 24 4.24 -11.44 43.05
N GLY A 25 4.15 -10.88 41.84
CA GLY A 25 3.47 -9.63 41.54
C GLY A 25 4.12 -8.38 42.15
N ARG A 26 5.41 -8.45 42.47
CA ARG A 26 6.18 -7.36 43.09
C ARG A 26 7.39 -6.96 42.25
N SER A 27 7.79 -5.70 42.40
CA SER A 27 9.06 -5.19 41.92
C SER A 27 10.20 -5.64 42.84
N HIS A 28 11.20 -6.29 42.25
CA HIS A 28 12.45 -6.62 42.93
C HIS A 28 13.53 -5.54 42.72
N ILE A 29 13.13 -4.37 42.20
CA ILE A 29 13.99 -3.22 41.93
C ILE A 29 13.53 -2.03 42.78
N ASP A 30 14.42 -1.54 43.63
CA ASP A 30 14.15 -0.41 44.53
C ASP A 30 13.74 0.85 43.74
N GLY A 31 12.71 1.54 44.22
CA GLY A 31 12.11 2.71 43.56
C GLY A 31 11.23 2.43 42.33
N VAL A 32 11.09 1.18 41.86
CA VAL A 32 10.16 0.82 40.77
C VAL A 32 8.83 0.34 41.37
N PRO A 33 7.68 0.96 41.04
CA PRO A 33 6.36 0.52 41.55
C PRO A 33 6.00 -0.92 41.17
N ASP A 34 5.38 -1.65 42.10
CA ASP A 34 4.89 -3.02 41.90
C ASP A 34 3.94 -3.16 40.70
N GLU A 35 3.14 -2.13 40.42
CA GLU A 35 2.22 -2.08 39.27
C GLU A 35 2.92 -2.32 37.92
N LEU A 36 4.14 -1.78 37.75
CA LEU A 36 4.93 -1.97 36.52
C LEU A 36 5.57 -3.37 36.45
N ALA A 37 5.74 -4.04 37.58
CA ALA A 37 6.27 -5.40 37.65
C ALA A 37 5.24 -6.48 37.26
N ILE A 38 3.97 -6.10 37.07
CA ILE A 38 2.86 -6.98 36.65
C ILE A 38 2.67 -6.95 35.11
N GLU A 39 3.08 -5.87 34.44
CA GLU A 39 2.84 -5.69 32.99
C GLU A 39 3.94 -6.27 32.08
N ILE A 40 5.09 -6.68 32.62
CA ILE A 40 6.19 -7.29 31.87
C ILE A 40 5.88 -8.75 31.47
N ASP A 41 6.42 -9.21 30.35
CA ASP A 41 6.36 -10.61 29.94
C ASP A 41 7.52 -11.46 30.51
N ALA A 42 7.57 -12.74 30.11
CA ALA A 42 8.57 -13.70 30.57
C ALA A 42 10.02 -13.33 30.21
N ASP A 43 10.25 -12.44 29.25
CA ASP A 43 11.57 -11.90 28.88
C ASP A 43 11.83 -10.52 29.53
N GLY A 44 10.91 -10.04 30.38
CA GLY A 44 11.00 -8.76 31.08
C GLY A 44 10.56 -7.54 30.25
N SER A 45 9.91 -7.75 29.10
CA SER A 45 9.43 -6.68 28.23
C SER A 45 8.01 -6.23 28.62
N PRO A 46 7.73 -4.93 28.79
CA PRO A 46 6.35 -4.43 28.98
C PRO A 46 5.48 -4.59 27.72
N ILE A 47 6.08 -4.98 26.58
CA ILE A 47 5.36 -5.24 25.32
C ILE A 47 5.87 -6.57 24.77
N THR A 48 5.01 -7.59 24.78
CA THR A 48 5.29 -8.87 24.12
C THR A 48 5.33 -8.70 22.61
N VAL A 49 6.49 -8.95 22.01
CA VAL A 49 6.69 -8.89 20.55
C VAL A 49 6.73 -10.31 20.01
N HIS A 50 5.79 -10.65 19.13
CA HIS A 50 5.80 -11.92 18.41
C HIS A 50 6.71 -11.84 17.17
N GLU A 51 7.42 -12.92 16.87
CA GLU A 51 8.21 -13.10 15.65
C GLU A 51 7.40 -12.76 14.39
N ALA A 52 7.88 -11.78 13.62
CA ALA A 52 7.35 -11.43 12.31
C ALA A 52 8.28 -11.78 11.15
N ASP A 53 7.69 -11.79 9.97
CA ASP A 53 8.38 -11.99 8.71
C ASP A 53 8.75 -10.61 8.10
N TRP A 54 10.02 -10.46 7.72
CA TRP A 54 10.60 -9.25 7.13
C TRP A 54 11.04 -9.48 5.68
N PHE A 55 10.67 -8.57 4.78
CA PHE A 55 11.17 -8.49 3.41
C PHE A 55 12.51 -7.73 3.39
N VAL A 56 13.60 -8.47 3.57
CA VAL A 56 14.97 -7.96 3.54
C VAL A 56 15.40 -7.74 2.10
N CYS A 57 15.53 -6.46 1.71
CA CYS A 57 15.79 -6.02 0.35
C CYS A 57 17.27 -5.65 0.17
N PHE A 58 18.00 -6.43 -0.61
CA PHE A 58 19.38 -6.15 -1.01
C PHE A 58 19.40 -5.46 -2.36
N VAL A 59 20.00 -4.27 -2.44
CA VAL A 59 19.75 -3.36 -3.56
C VAL A 59 21.00 -2.75 -4.20
N PRO A 60 20.96 -2.46 -5.52
CA PRO A 60 21.98 -1.70 -6.19
C PRO A 60 21.91 -0.22 -5.76
N GLY A 61 23.07 0.42 -5.59
CA GLY A 61 23.14 1.84 -5.23
C GLY A 61 22.58 2.76 -6.33
N LEU A 62 21.71 3.68 -5.95
CA LEU A 62 20.97 4.61 -6.83
C LEU A 62 21.87 5.63 -7.56
N GLN A 63 23.03 5.96 -6.99
CA GLN A 63 23.98 6.93 -7.52
C GLN A 63 25.37 6.32 -7.66
N ARG A 64 26.11 6.64 -8.73
CA ARG A 64 27.43 6.05 -8.99
C ARG A 64 28.47 6.56 -7.99
N GLN A 65 28.92 5.68 -7.08
CA GLN A 65 30.00 5.96 -6.15
C GLN A 65 31.33 5.33 -6.58
N TRP A 66 32.46 5.91 -6.16
CA TRP A 66 33.80 5.43 -6.51
C TRP A 66 34.07 4.01 -6.00
N TRP A 67 33.57 3.68 -4.80
CA TRP A 67 33.74 2.37 -4.17
C TRP A 67 32.89 1.26 -4.81
N HIS A 68 31.94 1.59 -5.70
CA HIS A 68 31.09 0.59 -6.37
C HIS A 68 31.86 -0.49 -7.14
N ARG A 69 33.12 -0.22 -7.53
CA ARG A 69 33.99 -1.20 -8.22
C ARG A 69 34.49 -2.33 -7.30
N PHE A 70 34.41 -2.14 -5.98
CA PHE A 70 34.90 -3.07 -4.96
C PHE A 70 33.76 -3.76 -4.19
N ALA A 71 32.50 -3.51 -4.57
CA ALA A 71 31.30 -4.07 -3.95
C ALA A 71 30.46 -4.85 -4.98
N ASN A 72 29.61 -5.76 -4.51
CA ASN A 72 28.68 -6.48 -5.39
C ASN A 72 27.73 -5.47 -6.08
N ALA A 73 27.61 -5.55 -7.41
CA ALA A 73 26.78 -4.65 -8.21
C ALA A 73 25.30 -4.61 -7.78
N LYS A 74 24.74 -5.73 -7.31
CA LYS A 74 23.36 -5.89 -6.84
C LYS A 74 23.17 -5.64 -5.34
N HIS A 75 24.21 -5.80 -4.53
CA HIS A 75 24.12 -5.77 -3.06
C HIS A 75 25.02 -4.67 -2.48
N LYS A 76 24.65 -3.41 -2.75
CA LYS A 76 25.39 -2.23 -2.29
C LYS A 76 24.81 -1.62 -1.03
N HIS A 77 23.52 -1.84 -0.81
CA HIS A 77 22.79 -1.45 0.38
C HIS A 77 21.81 -2.56 0.78
N VAL A 78 21.29 -2.49 2.00
CA VAL A 78 20.23 -3.38 2.50
C VAL A 78 19.30 -2.62 3.44
N PHE A 79 18.00 -2.86 3.30
CA PHE A 79 16.94 -2.38 4.18
C PHE A 79 15.90 -3.48 4.35
N ALA A 80 14.90 -3.28 5.21
CA ALA A 80 13.82 -4.23 5.41
C ALA A 80 12.45 -3.55 5.32
N LEU A 81 11.45 -4.25 4.81
CA LEU A 81 10.04 -3.91 5.06
C LEU A 81 9.33 -5.02 5.81
N ARG A 82 8.28 -4.67 6.55
CA ARG A 82 7.34 -5.61 7.18
C ARG A 82 5.91 -5.20 6.80
N LEU A 83 5.14 -6.14 6.28
CA LEU A 83 3.69 -6.00 6.15
C LEU A 83 3.11 -6.09 7.57
N VAL A 84 2.35 -5.07 8.00
CA VAL A 84 1.69 -5.03 9.32
C VAL A 84 0.22 -5.38 9.19
N ASP A 85 -0.43 -4.85 8.17
CA ASP A 85 -1.81 -5.14 7.76
C ASP A 85 -1.90 -5.03 6.22
N ASP A 86 -3.04 -5.36 5.61
CA ASP A 86 -3.24 -5.56 4.17
C ASP A 86 -2.68 -4.45 3.25
N ASP A 87 -2.62 -3.21 3.71
CA ASP A 87 -2.00 -2.09 2.98
C ASP A 87 -0.97 -1.28 3.78
N THR A 88 -0.73 -1.65 5.04
CA THR A 88 0.15 -0.90 5.93
C THR A 88 1.49 -1.60 6.06
N TRP A 89 2.56 -0.91 5.64
CA TRP A 89 3.93 -1.42 5.65
C TRP A 89 4.81 -0.59 6.59
N LEU A 90 5.68 -1.25 7.34
CA LEU A 90 6.81 -0.61 8.01
C LEU A 90 8.04 -0.73 7.12
N LEU A 91 8.62 0.40 6.71
CA LEU A 91 9.97 0.49 6.18
C LEU A 91 10.95 0.68 7.34
N VAL A 92 12.03 -0.09 7.35
CA VAL A 92 13.18 0.08 8.23
C VAL A 92 14.44 0.29 7.38
N GLU A 93 14.88 1.54 7.33
CA GLU A 93 15.96 2.04 6.48
C GLU A 93 17.20 2.37 7.34
N PRO A 94 18.29 1.58 7.27
CA PRO A 94 19.49 1.83 8.05
C PRO A 94 20.41 2.89 7.39
N TRP A 95 20.46 4.07 7.98
CA TRP A 95 21.31 5.18 7.55
C TRP A 95 22.56 5.32 8.43
N TRP A 96 23.68 4.74 8.00
CA TRP A 96 24.94 4.69 8.76
C TRP A 96 24.72 4.13 10.18
N THR A 97 24.68 5.01 11.19
CA THR A 97 24.46 4.68 12.61
C THR A 97 23.02 4.84 13.08
N ARG A 98 22.13 5.40 12.25
CA ARG A 98 20.70 5.55 12.54
C ARG A 98 19.88 4.46 11.87
N LEU A 99 18.80 4.07 12.54
CA LEU A 99 17.75 3.24 11.97
C LEU A 99 16.52 4.15 11.80
N MET A 100 16.12 4.41 10.56
CA MET A 100 14.90 5.16 10.27
C MET A 100 13.74 4.17 10.12
N VAL A 101 12.60 4.49 10.74
CA VAL A 101 11.36 3.71 10.61
C VAL A 101 10.30 4.63 10.02
N SER A 102 9.51 4.12 9.08
CA SER A 102 8.42 4.87 8.45
C SER A 102 7.26 3.94 8.13
N VAL A 103 6.03 4.42 8.33
CA VAL A 103 4.82 3.73 7.88
C VAL A 103 4.54 4.16 6.44
N LEU A 104 4.27 3.19 5.57
CA LEU A 104 4.02 3.37 4.14
C LEU A 104 2.70 2.71 3.75
N THR A 105 2.01 3.27 2.75
CA THR A 105 0.94 2.54 2.05
C THR A 105 1.51 1.45 1.15
N LEU A 106 0.67 0.54 0.66
CA LEU A 106 1.07 -0.48 -0.31
C LEU A 106 1.67 0.11 -1.60
N ASP A 107 1.12 1.19 -2.14
CA ASP A 107 1.63 1.82 -3.37
C ASP A 107 2.99 2.51 -3.14
N GLU A 108 3.25 2.99 -1.93
CA GLU A 108 4.56 3.48 -1.52
C GLU A 108 5.56 2.35 -1.31
N ALA A 109 5.17 1.29 -0.58
CA ALA A 109 5.99 0.11 -0.33
C ALA A 109 6.41 -0.58 -1.64
N ILE A 110 5.55 -0.62 -2.66
CA ILE A 110 5.88 -1.16 -3.99
C ILE A 110 7.04 -0.40 -4.65
N LYS A 111 7.21 0.91 -4.41
CA LYS A 111 8.36 1.69 -4.93
C LYS A 111 9.68 1.14 -4.35
N PHE A 112 9.70 0.81 -3.07
CA PHE A 112 10.85 0.20 -2.38
C PHE A 112 11.05 -1.28 -2.76
N LEU A 113 9.98 -2.07 -2.80
CA LEU A 113 10.04 -3.48 -3.23
C LEU A 113 10.57 -3.60 -4.68
N ARG A 114 10.17 -2.69 -5.59
CA ARG A 114 10.72 -2.60 -6.95
C ARG A 114 12.22 -2.33 -6.97
N TRP A 115 12.75 -1.56 -6.02
CA TRP A 115 14.20 -1.38 -5.84
C TRP A 115 14.85 -2.65 -5.29
N GLY A 116 14.19 -3.32 -4.33
CA GLY A 116 14.50 -4.68 -3.86
C GLY A 116 14.70 -5.68 -4.99
N ALA A 117 13.74 -5.76 -5.91
CA ALA A 117 13.76 -6.67 -7.05
C ALA A 117 14.87 -6.38 -8.08
N ALA A 118 15.46 -5.18 -8.07
CA ALA A 118 16.64 -4.88 -8.89
C ALA A 118 17.93 -5.55 -8.37
N GLY A 119 17.94 -5.96 -7.09
CA GLY A 119 18.97 -6.81 -6.50
C GLY A 119 18.39 -8.18 -6.17
N ASN A 120 18.06 -8.40 -4.89
CA ASN A 120 17.43 -9.61 -4.36
C ASN A 120 16.57 -9.28 -3.12
N ILE A 121 15.41 -9.94 -2.98
CA ILE A 121 14.54 -9.85 -1.80
C ILE A 121 14.51 -11.23 -1.12
N LEU A 122 14.68 -11.26 0.20
CA LEU A 122 14.46 -12.44 1.04
C LEU A 122 13.35 -12.12 2.05
N LYS A 123 12.36 -13.01 2.20
CA LYS A 123 11.44 -12.99 3.34
C LYS A 123 12.07 -13.81 4.46
N VAL A 124 12.30 -13.19 5.60
CA VAL A 124 13.08 -13.73 6.72
C VAL A 124 12.29 -13.58 8.01
N ARG A 125 12.13 -14.68 8.75
CA ARG A 125 11.51 -14.64 10.08
C ARG A 125 12.52 -14.18 11.13
N GLU A 126 12.21 -13.10 11.85
CA GLU A 126 13.05 -12.62 12.96
C GLU A 126 13.09 -13.62 14.13
N ALA A 127 14.12 -13.53 14.96
CA ALA A 127 14.25 -14.37 16.15
C ALA A 127 13.99 -13.53 17.41
N ILE A 128 13.03 -13.95 18.24
CA ILE A 128 12.68 -13.32 19.51
C ILE A 128 12.63 -14.39 20.62
N PRO A 129 13.39 -14.26 21.71
CA PRO A 129 14.48 -13.30 21.92
C PRO A 129 15.68 -13.60 20.99
N GLY A 130 16.18 -12.55 20.33
CA GLY A 130 17.30 -12.65 19.40
C GLY A 130 18.67 -12.74 20.08
N ARG A 131 19.69 -13.13 19.30
CA ARG A 131 21.12 -13.12 19.71
C ARG A 131 21.93 -12.05 18.97
N GLY A 132 21.27 -10.99 18.51
CA GLY A 132 21.92 -9.85 17.86
C GLY A 132 22.88 -9.14 18.81
N SER A 133 23.99 -8.60 18.28
CA SER A 133 24.98 -7.88 19.08
C SER A 133 25.51 -6.64 18.37
N GLN A 134 25.48 -5.49 19.05
CA GLN A 134 26.07 -4.24 18.58
C GLN A 134 27.49 -3.98 19.11
N ALA A 135 28.09 -4.94 19.83
CA ALA A 135 29.27 -4.77 20.69
C ALA A 135 30.61 -4.47 19.97
N ARG A 136 30.59 -3.93 18.75
CA ARG A 136 31.79 -3.59 17.96
C ARG A 136 31.77 -2.20 17.31
N GLY A 137 30.81 -1.33 17.63
CA GLY A 137 30.85 0.13 17.36
C GLY A 137 30.79 0.59 15.88
N TRP A 138 31.03 -0.31 14.93
CA TRP A 138 30.97 -0.05 13.49
C TRP A 138 29.58 -0.43 12.96
N SER A 139 28.61 0.45 13.20
CA SER A 139 27.24 0.27 12.72
C SER A 139 27.13 0.64 11.23
N ASN A 140 26.69 -0.32 10.41
CA ASN A 140 26.36 -0.12 9.00
C ASN A 140 25.10 -0.92 8.66
N CYS A 141 24.56 -0.75 7.44
CA CYS A 141 23.30 -1.38 7.05
C CYS A 141 23.27 -2.91 7.23
N ALA A 142 24.35 -3.63 6.95
CA ALA A 142 24.40 -5.08 7.16
C ALA A 142 24.39 -5.46 8.65
N VAL A 143 25.07 -4.69 9.51
CA VAL A 143 25.09 -4.90 10.96
C VAL A 143 23.72 -4.56 11.58
N LEU A 144 23.12 -3.44 11.19
CA LEU A 144 21.80 -3.00 11.65
C LEU A 144 20.69 -3.98 11.25
N MET A 145 20.70 -4.51 10.02
CA MET A 145 19.73 -5.53 9.61
C MET A 145 19.97 -6.87 10.30
N SER A 146 21.23 -7.27 10.56
CA SER A 146 21.51 -8.46 11.37
C SER A 146 20.95 -8.33 12.78
N PHE A 147 21.10 -7.14 13.38
CA PHE A 147 20.56 -6.82 14.71
C PHE A 147 19.03 -6.82 14.72
N LEU A 148 18.37 -6.17 13.75
CA LEU A 148 16.92 -6.16 13.57
C LEU A 148 16.34 -7.60 13.54
N LEU A 149 16.98 -8.49 12.77
CA LEU A 149 16.55 -9.88 12.60
C LEU A 149 16.94 -10.79 13.79
N GLY A 150 17.54 -10.26 14.85
CA GLY A 150 18.00 -11.02 16.02
C GLY A 150 19.17 -11.97 15.73
N ARG A 151 19.93 -11.77 14.64
CA ARG A 151 20.98 -12.69 14.17
C ARG A 151 22.39 -12.27 14.63
N SER A 152 23.20 -13.23 15.03
CA SER A 152 24.58 -13.04 15.51
C SER A 152 25.65 -13.07 14.39
N TYR A 153 25.32 -12.60 13.18
CA TYR A 153 26.19 -12.77 12.02
C TYR A 153 27.41 -11.84 12.02
N TRP A 154 28.57 -12.40 11.69
CA TRP A 154 29.79 -11.63 11.40
C TRP A 154 29.81 -11.18 9.93
N THR A 155 29.02 -10.16 9.59
CA THR A 155 28.89 -9.67 8.20
C THR A 155 28.95 -8.16 8.10
N TRP A 156 29.98 -7.66 7.40
CA TRP A 156 30.27 -6.24 7.24
C TRP A 156 29.75 -5.62 5.92
N THR A 157 29.22 -6.45 5.02
CA THR A 157 28.71 -6.02 3.70
C THR A 157 27.31 -6.61 3.45
N PRO A 158 26.43 -5.90 2.71
CA PRO A 158 25.12 -6.43 2.33
C PRO A 158 25.20 -7.79 1.63
N ASN A 159 26.18 -7.96 0.73
CA ASN A 159 26.42 -9.26 0.08
C ASN A 159 26.83 -10.38 1.04
N GLY A 160 27.59 -10.05 2.09
CA GLY A 160 27.94 -11.01 3.15
C GLY A 160 26.72 -11.43 3.96
N LEU A 161 25.86 -10.47 4.32
CA LEU A 161 24.60 -10.73 5.01
C LEU A 161 23.65 -11.58 4.15
N TYR A 162 23.46 -11.24 2.88
CA TYR A 162 22.66 -12.02 1.93
C TYR A 162 23.10 -13.49 1.89
N ARG A 163 24.42 -13.75 1.80
CA ARG A 163 24.98 -15.12 1.80
C ARG A 163 24.76 -15.88 3.11
N ARG A 164 24.61 -15.18 4.25
CA ARG A 164 24.25 -15.82 5.52
C ARG A 164 22.75 -16.10 5.60
N LEU A 165 21.92 -15.15 5.19
CA LEU A 165 20.47 -15.30 5.23
C LEU A 165 19.97 -16.34 4.24
N ILE A 166 20.46 -16.42 3.01
CA ILE A 166 20.04 -17.46 2.06
C ILE A 166 20.48 -18.89 2.45
N ALA A 167 21.32 -19.02 3.49
CA ALA A 167 21.68 -20.29 4.12
C ALA A 167 20.96 -20.51 5.47
N ASP A 168 20.12 -19.58 5.91
CA ASP A 168 19.22 -19.72 7.06
C ASP A 168 17.97 -20.50 6.62
N ALA A 169 17.56 -21.50 7.41
CA ALA A 169 16.37 -22.31 7.11
C ALA A 169 15.06 -21.50 7.19
N HIS A 170 15.09 -20.32 7.82
CA HIS A 170 13.95 -19.42 8.00
C HIS A 170 13.97 -18.22 7.04
N ALA A 171 14.65 -18.35 5.90
CA ALA A 171 14.71 -17.34 4.84
C ALA A 171 14.29 -17.94 3.49
N GLU A 172 13.33 -17.29 2.83
CA GLU A 172 12.84 -17.69 1.50
C GLU A 172 13.08 -16.57 0.46
N PRO A 173 13.58 -16.86 -0.75
CA PRO A 173 13.66 -15.88 -1.82
C PRO A 173 12.26 -15.42 -2.27
N VAL A 174 12.06 -14.12 -2.43
CA VAL A 174 10.79 -13.54 -2.87
C VAL A 174 10.87 -13.13 -4.34
N GLU A 175 10.01 -13.70 -5.18
CA GLU A 175 9.72 -13.16 -6.51
C GLU A 175 8.61 -12.12 -6.38
N LEU A 176 8.89 -10.87 -6.76
CA LEU A 176 8.01 -9.74 -6.46
C LEU A 176 6.69 -9.78 -7.25
N THR A 177 6.71 -10.24 -8.50
CA THR A 177 5.54 -10.30 -9.36
C THR A 177 4.55 -11.34 -8.84
N GLN A 178 5.05 -12.52 -8.45
CA GLN A 178 4.25 -13.56 -7.83
C GLN A 178 3.66 -13.08 -6.50
N PHE A 179 4.49 -12.55 -5.61
CA PHE A 179 4.06 -12.04 -4.30
C PHE A 179 2.93 -10.99 -4.44
N LEU A 180 3.10 -10.00 -5.32
CA LEU A 180 2.07 -8.96 -5.52
C LEU A 180 0.77 -9.53 -6.10
N SER A 181 0.84 -10.52 -6.99
CA SER A 181 -0.36 -11.18 -7.53
C SER A 181 -1.14 -11.95 -6.45
N GLU A 182 -0.42 -12.67 -5.59
CA GLU A 182 -1.01 -13.41 -4.46
C GLU A 182 -1.56 -12.47 -3.38
N HIS A 183 -0.84 -11.40 -3.03
CA HIS A 183 -1.30 -10.37 -2.10
C HIS A 183 -2.57 -9.69 -2.60
N PHE A 184 -2.58 -9.25 -3.87
CA PHE A 184 -3.76 -8.59 -4.46
C PHE A 184 -4.96 -9.53 -4.52
N ARG A 185 -4.77 -10.82 -4.86
CA ARG A 185 -5.81 -11.84 -4.78
C ARG A 185 -6.35 -12.02 -3.37
N SER A 186 -5.48 -12.09 -2.37
CA SER A 186 -5.84 -12.30 -0.96
C SER A 186 -6.68 -11.14 -0.41
N VAL A 187 -6.17 -9.92 -0.52
CA VAL A 187 -6.84 -8.71 -0.02
C VAL A 187 -8.15 -8.44 -0.78
N ALA A 188 -8.16 -8.58 -2.10
CA ALA A 188 -9.38 -8.38 -2.90
C ALA A 188 -10.48 -9.41 -2.53
N ASN A 189 -10.13 -10.69 -2.38
CA ASN A 189 -11.10 -11.70 -1.92
C ASN A 189 -11.60 -11.41 -0.51
N ARG A 190 -10.74 -11.03 0.44
CA ARG A 190 -11.15 -10.73 1.82
C ARG A 190 -12.16 -9.57 1.86
N ASN A 191 -11.86 -8.49 1.13
CA ASN A 191 -12.75 -7.33 1.01
C ASN A 191 -14.07 -7.69 0.31
N ALA A 192 -14.04 -8.47 -0.77
CA ALA A 192 -15.25 -8.96 -1.44
C ALA A 192 -16.08 -9.89 -0.56
N ASP A 193 -15.46 -10.84 0.14
CA ASP A 193 -16.16 -11.75 1.07
C ASP A 193 -16.80 -10.96 2.21
N GLN A 194 -16.10 -9.96 2.77
CA GLN A 194 -16.67 -9.08 3.80
C GLN A 194 -17.85 -8.26 3.27
N ALA A 195 -17.80 -7.78 2.03
CA ALA A 195 -18.92 -7.06 1.39
C ALA A 195 -20.14 -7.95 1.11
N LEU A 196 -19.91 -9.21 0.73
CA LEU A 196 -20.95 -10.10 0.21
C LEU A 196 -21.53 -11.06 1.28
N LYS A 197 -20.84 -11.24 2.41
CA LYS A 197 -21.27 -12.11 3.54
C LYS A 197 -22.65 -11.80 4.13
N SER A 198 -23.11 -10.55 4.04
CA SER A 198 -24.29 -10.07 4.77
C SER A 198 -25.61 -10.15 4.00
N LEU A 199 -25.67 -10.89 2.88
CA LEU A 199 -26.81 -10.89 1.96
C LEU A 199 -27.40 -12.29 1.80
N PRO A 200 -28.73 -12.45 1.94
CA PRO A 200 -29.38 -13.72 1.64
C PRO A 200 -29.14 -14.15 0.18
N SER A 201 -29.02 -15.45 -0.04
CA SER A 201 -28.87 -16.05 -1.37
C SER A 201 -30.15 -15.95 -2.22
N ARG A 202 -31.31 -15.88 -1.55
CA ARG A 202 -32.61 -15.46 -2.08
C ARG A 202 -33.20 -14.43 -1.15
N THR A 203 -33.67 -13.31 -1.71
CA THR A 203 -34.45 -12.31 -0.97
C THR A 203 -35.88 -12.27 -1.49
N GLU A 204 -36.81 -12.48 -0.56
CA GLU A 204 -38.22 -12.10 -0.71
C GLU A 204 -38.42 -10.59 -0.45
N GLU A 205 -37.36 -9.92 0.03
CA GLU A 205 -37.25 -8.46 0.16
C GLU A 205 -37.35 -7.75 -1.21
N PRO A 206 -37.99 -6.56 -1.27
CA PRO A 206 -38.04 -5.72 -2.47
C PRO A 206 -36.65 -5.40 -3.03
N LEU A 207 -36.53 -5.33 -4.35
CA LEU A 207 -35.27 -5.01 -5.05
C LEU A 207 -34.58 -3.74 -4.52
N ASP A 208 -35.32 -2.72 -4.11
CA ASP A 208 -34.71 -1.47 -3.61
C ASP A 208 -34.01 -1.67 -2.26
N GLU A 209 -34.61 -2.42 -1.32
CA GLU A 209 -33.97 -2.79 -0.05
C GLU A 209 -32.70 -3.62 -0.29
N VAL A 210 -32.77 -4.61 -1.20
CA VAL A 210 -31.62 -5.45 -1.58
C VAL A 210 -30.49 -4.61 -2.18
N LEU A 211 -30.79 -3.69 -3.11
CA LEU A 211 -29.79 -2.81 -3.72
C LEU A 211 -29.22 -1.78 -2.74
N ARG A 212 -30.01 -1.30 -1.76
CA ARG A 212 -29.53 -0.43 -0.68
C ARG A 212 -28.54 -1.17 0.22
N GLY A 213 -28.87 -2.39 0.64
CA GLY A 213 -27.99 -3.25 1.45
C GLY A 213 -26.69 -3.59 0.74
N LEU A 214 -26.80 -4.19 -0.46
CA LEU A 214 -25.67 -4.58 -1.29
C LEU A 214 -24.81 -3.37 -1.69
N GLY A 215 -25.43 -2.27 -2.12
CA GLY A 215 -24.72 -1.03 -2.45
C GLY A 215 -23.94 -0.45 -1.27
N THR A 216 -24.50 -0.52 -0.05
CA THR A 216 -23.82 -0.07 1.17
C THR A 216 -22.61 -0.94 1.50
N SER A 217 -22.75 -2.26 1.47
CA SER A 217 -21.64 -3.17 1.75
C SER A 217 -20.54 -3.11 0.69
N VAL A 218 -20.90 -3.04 -0.59
CA VAL A 218 -19.95 -2.84 -1.70
C VAL A 218 -19.22 -1.51 -1.56
N MET A 219 -19.93 -0.41 -1.25
CA MET A 219 -19.29 0.91 -1.10
C MET A 219 -18.34 0.95 0.10
N ARG A 220 -18.72 0.37 1.25
CA ARG A 220 -17.80 0.24 2.42
C ARG A 220 -16.53 -0.52 2.06
N ALA A 221 -16.64 -1.63 1.32
CA ALA A 221 -15.48 -2.41 0.91
C ALA A 221 -14.64 -1.73 -0.17
N MET A 222 -15.24 -0.97 -1.11
CA MET A 222 -14.48 -0.20 -2.10
C MET A 222 -13.75 1.02 -1.50
N MET A 223 -14.28 1.60 -0.42
CA MET A 223 -13.73 2.78 0.26
C MET A 223 -12.81 2.44 1.45
N SER A 224 -12.54 1.15 1.70
CA SER A 224 -11.57 0.74 2.73
C SER A 224 -10.16 1.19 2.34
N PRO A 225 -9.28 1.50 3.32
CA PRO A 225 -7.87 1.82 3.04
C PRO A 225 -7.23 0.75 2.15
N SER A 226 -7.41 -0.53 2.51
CA SER A 226 -6.83 -1.65 1.76
C SER A 226 -7.31 -1.70 0.30
N ALA A 227 -8.60 -1.48 0.02
CA ALA A 227 -9.10 -1.47 -1.36
C ALA A 227 -8.59 -0.26 -2.18
N ILE A 228 -8.47 0.91 -1.55
CA ILE A 228 -7.95 2.13 -2.18
C ILE A 228 -6.45 1.98 -2.49
N SER A 229 -5.67 1.48 -1.55
CA SER A 229 -4.24 1.21 -1.70
C SER A 229 -3.98 0.16 -2.80
N LEU A 230 -4.81 -0.89 -2.88
CA LEU A 230 -4.77 -1.89 -3.94
C LEU A 230 -5.12 -1.30 -5.32
N TYR A 231 -6.12 -0.41 -5.37
CA TYR A 231 -6.49 0.32 -6.59
C TYR A 231 -5.35 1.23 -7.08
N LYS A 232 -4.78 2.06 -6.19
CA LYS A 232 -3.65 2.95 -6.49
C LYS A 232 -2.47 2.17 -7.06
N ALA A 233 -2.11 1.05 -6.44
CA ALA A 233 -1.03 0.19 -6.90
C ALA A 233 -1.34 -0.50 -8.25
N ALA A 234 -2.55 -1.04 -8.42
CA ALA A 234 -3.00 -1.68 -9.66
C ALA A 234 -2.99 -0.72 -10.85
N VAL A 235 -3.36 0.55 -10.65
CA VAL A 235 -3.31 1.59 -11.70
C VAL A 235 -1.88 2.01 -12.00
N SER A 236 -1.06 2.27 -10.96
CA SER A 236 0.28 2.85 -11.10
C SER A 236 1.30 1.91 -11.75
N ASP A 237 1.25 0.61 -11.44
CA ASP A 237 2.24 -0.37 -11.90
C ASP A 237 1.71 -1.38 -12.94
N ARG A 238 0.55 -1.11 -13.55
CA ARG A 238 -0.14 -2.04 -14.49
C ARG A 238 0.73 -2.63 -15.60
N SER A 239 1.75 -1.89 -16.06
CA SER A 239 2.65 -2.34 -17.14
C SER A 239 3.68 -3.38 -16.67
N ARG A 240 3.99 -3.38 -15.37
CA ARG A 240 4.96 -4.26 -14.71
C ARG A 240 4.27 -5.45 -14.04
N PHE A 241 3.17 -5.20 -13.32
CA PHE A 241 2.47 -6.20 -12.51
C PHE A 241 1.06 -6.47 -13.05
N LYS A 242 0.98 -6.87 -14.33
CA LYS A 242 -0.30 -7.15 -15.03
C LYS A 242 -1.16 -8.16 -14.26
N ASP A 243 -0.55 -9.23 -13.77
CA ASP A 243 -1.26 -10.32 -13.09
C ASP A 243 -1.82 -9.88 -11.73
N ALA A 244 -1.14 -8.95 -11.04
CA ALA A 244 -1.65 -8.35 -9.81
C ALA A 244 -2.86 -7.44 -10.10
N ALA A 245 -2.79 -6.56 -11.11
CA ALA A 245 -3.92 -5.74 -11.53
C ALA A 245 -5.12 -6.59 -12.01
N ALA A 246 -4.87 -7.68 -12.73
CA ALA A 246 -5.89 -8.64 -13.16
C ALA A 246 -6.50 -9.42 -11.98
N ALA A 247 -5.69 -9.79 -10.99
CA ALA A 247 -6.17 -10.41 -9.75
C ALA A 247 -7.07 -9.45 -8.96
N TYR A 248 -6.66 -8.19 -8.77
CA TYR A 248 -7.49 -7.18 -8.12
C TYR A 248 -8.85 -7.02 -8.80
N TRP A 249 -8.87 -6.87 -10.13
CA TRP A 249 -10.13 -6.74 -10.89
C TRP A 249 -11.03 -7.98 -10.73
N THR A 250 -10.46 -9.17 -10.93
CA THR A 250 -11.20 -10.45 -10.93
C THR A 250 -11.75 -10.82 -9.56
N PHE A 251 -10.94 -10.66 -8.51
CA PHE A 251 -11.30 -11.09 -7.15
C PHE A 251 -11.93 -9.98 -6.29
N GLY A 252 -11.98 -8.74 -6.79
CA GLY A 252 -12.63 -7.60 -6.13
C GLY A 252 -13.81 -7.05 -6.97
N PRO A 253 -13.64 -5.97 -7.75
CA PRO A 253 -14.74 -5.29 -8.44
C PRO A 253 -15.63 -6.18 -9.31
N LYS A 254 -15.09 -7.19 -10.00
CA LYS A 254 -15.89 -8.12 -10.81
C LYS A 254 -16.88 -8.92 -9.96
N ARG A 255 -16.49 -9.39 -8.77
CA ARG A 255 -17.41 -10.14 -7.86
C ARG A 255 -18.62 -9.31 -7.43
N ALA A 256 -18.43 -8.00 -7.23
CA ALA A 256 -19.54 -7.09 -6.93
C ALA A 256 -20.48 -6.93 -8.15
N VAL A 257 -19.92 -6.73 -9.35
CA VAL A 257 -20.72 -6.66 -10.60
C VAL A 257 -21.51 -7.95 -10.82
N ASP A 258 -20.86 -9.11 -10.69
CA ASP A 258 -21.49 -10.42 -10.91
C ASP A 258 -22.66 -10.63 -9.92
N ARG A 259 -22.46 -10.35 -8.62
CA ARG A 259 -23.53 -10.47 -7.62
C ARG A 259 -24.69 -9.50 -7.86
N ILE A 260 -24.42 -8.29 -8.35
CA ILE A 260 -25.49 -7.34 -8.72
C ILE A 260 -26.24 -7.84 -9.96
N CYS A 261 -25.56 -8.47 -10.93
CA CYS A 261 -26.18 -9.07 -12.10
C CYS A 261 -27.19 -10.15 -11.68
N GLU A 262 -26.78 -11.08 -10.80
CA GLU A 262 -27.67 -12.11 -10.23
C GLU A 262 -28.93 -11.49 -9.59
N VAL A 263 -28.76 -10.45 -8.75
CA VAL A 263 -29.88 -9.76 -8.08
C VAL A 263 -30.85 -9.13 -9.09
N LEU A 264 -30.34 -8.53 -10.18
CA LEU A 264 -31.18 -7.94 -11.23
C LEU A 264 -31.90 -8.99 -12.07
N GLU A 265 -31.25 -10.12 -12.37
CA GLU A 265 -31.87 -11.25 -13.07
C GLU A 265 -32.98 -11.88 -12.22
N ASP A 266 -32.75 -12.07 -10.92
CA ASP A 266 -33.75 -12.56 -9.96
C ASP A 266 -34.97 -11.62 -9.89
N ALA A 267 -34.75 -10.31 -9.75
CA ALA A 267 -35.84 -9.33 -9.68
C ALA A 267 -36.58 -9.18 -11.02
N GLN A 268 -35.90 -9.31 -12.16
CA GLN A 268 -36.54 -9.37 -13.47
C GLN A 268 -37.43 -10.61 -13.62
N ARG A 269 -37.02 -11.78 -13.10
CA ARG A 269 -37.89 -12.97 -13.07
C ARG A 269 -39.10 -12.82 -12.14
N ARG A 270 -39.04 -11.95 -11.14
CA ARG A 270 -40.18 -11.57 -10.27
C ARG A 270 -41.03 -10.42 -10.84
N GLY A 271 -40.60 -9.78 -11.94
CA GLY A 271 -41.31 -8.68 -12.58
C GLY A 271 -41.15 -7.31 -11.91
N GLU A 272 -40.22 -7.17 -10.97
CA GLU A 272 -39.97 -5.91 -10.24
C GLU A 272 -39.23 -4.86 -11.07
N VAL A 273 -38.49 -5.29 -12.09
CA VAL A 273 -37.67 -4.42 -12.95
C VAL A 273 -37.66 -4.97 -14.38
N LYS A 274 -37.42 -4.11 -15.37
CA LYS A 274 -37.30 -4.51 -16.79
C LYS A 274 -36.00 -3.97 -17.38
N VAL A 275 -34.98 -4.83 -17.47
CA VAL A 275 -33.62 -4.50 -17.88
C VAL A 275 -33.21 -5.38 -19.07
N ASP A 276 -32.88 -4.74 -20.20
CA ASP A 276 -32.52 -5.44 -21.44
C ASP A 276 -31.18 -6.21 -21.33
N ASP A 277 -30.19 -5.67 -20.59
CA ASP A 277 -28.91 -6.33 -20.26
C ASP A 277 -28.59 -6.12 -18.76
N CYS A 278 -28.86 -7.14 -17.94
CA CYS A 278 -28.59 -7.14 -16.50
C CYS A 278 -27.10 -6.96 -16.18
N ALA A 279 -26.20 -7.47 -17.02
CA ALA A 279 -24.75 -7.35 -16.79
C ALA A 279 -24.25 -5.93 -17.08
N LEU A 280 -24.80 -5.26 -18.09
CA LEU A 280 -24.54 -3.84 -18.35
C LEU A 280 -25.10 -2.96 -17.22
N ALA A 281 -26.34 -3.20 -16.80
CA ALA A 281 -26.95 -2.47 -15.70
C ALA A 281 -26.19 -2.65 -14.37
N ALA A 282 -25.71 -3.85 -14.06
CA ALA A 282 -24.84 -4.11 -12.92
C ALA A 282 -23.51 -3.32 -13.00
N ARG A 283 -22.85 -3.31 -14.17
CA ARG A 283 -21.64 -2.48 -14.38
C ARG A 283 -21.92 -0.99 -14.18
N GLN A 284 -23.05 -0.49 -14.67
CA GLN A 284 -23.48 0.90 -14.50
C GLN A 284 -23.77 1.23 -13.02
N PHE A 285 -24.46 0.35 -12.29
CA PHE A 285 -24.74 0.53 -10.87
C PHE A 285 -23.44 0.61 -10.04
N VAL A 286 -22.50 -0.31 -10.23
CA VAL A 286 -21.18 -0.25 -9.56
C VAL A 286 -20.39 1.00 -9.96
N ALA A 287 -20.51 1.47 -11.20
CA ALA A 287 -19.88 2.72 -11.62
C ALA A 287 -20.48 3.95 -10.92
N MET A 288 -21.81 4.00 -10.72
CA MET A 288 -22.48 5.08 -9.98
C MET A 288 -22.16 5.06 -8.49
N LEU A 289 -22.07 3.87 -7.86
CA LEU A 289 -21.62 3.75 -6.46
C LEU A 289 -20.23 4.36 -6.28
N ARG A 290 -19.29 4.06 -7.18
CA ARG A 290 -17.92 4.60 -7.13
C ARG A 290 -17.89 6.11 -7.40
N GLY A 291 -18.60 6.55 -8.44
CA GLY A 291 -18.67 7.94 -8.89
C GLY A 291 -17.30 8.63 -9.02
N ASN A 292 -17.29 9.94 -8.78
CA ASN A 292 -16.06 10.71 -8.64
C ASN A 292 -15.42 10.55 -7.24
N LEU A 293 -16.14 10.01 -6.25
CA LEU A 293 -15.65 9.85 -4.87
C LEU A 293 -14.31 9.09 -4.82
N LEU A 294 -14.17 7.99 -5.57
CA LEU A 294 -12.89 7.28 -5.62
C LEU A 294 -11.77 8.13 -6.23
N LEU A 295 -12.06 8.94 -7.26
CA LEU A 295 -11.06 9.80 -7.91
C LEU A 295 -10.60 10.90 -6.96
N GLU A 296 -11.53 11.55 -6.24
CA GLU A 296 -11.22 12.56 -5.23
C GLU A 296 -10.30 12.01 -4.13
N ILE A 297 -10.58 10.78 -3.63
CA ILE A 297 -9.74 10.10 -2.63
C ILE A 297 -8.37 9.72 -3.21
N VAL A 298 -8.33 9.21 -4.45
CA VAL A 298 -7.08 8.80 -5.11
C VAL A 298 -6.17 9.99 -5.40
N PHE A 299 -6.75 11.14 -5.74
CA PHE A 299 -6.04 12.42 -5.92
C PHE A 299 -5.72 13.14 -4.58
N GLY A 300 -6.12 12.59 -3.43
CA GLY A 300 -5.87 13.21 -2.12
C GLY A 300 -6.69 14.48 -1.85
N LEU A 301 -7.74 14.73 -2.62
CA LEU A 301 -8.64 15.89 -2.46
C LEU A 301 -9.59 15.72 -1.26
N ARG A 302 -9.74 14.50 -0.74
CA ARG A 302 -10.57 14.17 0.42
C ARG A 302 -10.14 12.87 1.11
N ALA A 303 -10.64 12.67 2.33
CA ALA A 303 -10.64 11.38 3.01
C ALA A 303 -11.78 10.46 2.53
N SER A 304 -11.69 9.16 2.85
CA SER A 304 -12.77 8.19 2.63
C SER A 304 -14.08 8.65 3.30
N PRO A 305 -15.25 8.44 2.66
CA PRO A 305 -16.54 8.86 3.20
C PRO A 305 -16.87 8.10 4.49
N ASN A 306 -17.45 8.82 5.45
CA ASN A 306 -17.93 8.23 6.71
C ASN A 306 -19.21 7.37 6.47
N PRO A 307 -19.65 6.55 7.45
CA PRO A 307 -20.80 5.66 7.26
C PRO A 307 -22.13 6.36 6.88
N VAL A 308 -22.34 7.61 7.30
CA VAL A 308 -23.53 8.40 6.97
C VAL A 308 -23.45 8.91 5.53
N GLU A 309 -22.29 9.41 5.09
CA GLU A 309 -22.03 9.80 3.70
C GLU A 309 -22.23 8.61 2.75
N ILE A 310 -21.69 7.44 3.10
CA ILE A 310 -21.90 6.21 2.33
C ILE A 310 -23.39 5.89 2.22
N HIS A 311 -24.14 5.94 3.31
CA HIS A 311 -25.57 5.66 3.30
C HIS A 311 -26.34 6.62 2.38
N VAL A 312 -26.17 7.94 2.56
CA VAL A 312 -26.86 8.96 1.75
C VAL A 312 -26.52 8.83 0.26
N HIS A 313 -25.24 8.60 -0.07
CA HIS A 313 -24.79 8.39 -1.45
C HIS A 313 -25.45 7.15 -2.07
N VAL A 314 -25.46 6.02 -1.35
CA VAL A 314 -26.08 4.77 -1.83
C VAL A 314 -27.59 4.95 -2.03
N MET A 315 -28.30 5.63 -1.11
CA MET A 315 -29.74 5.88 -1.28
C MET A 315 -30.02 6.68 -2.56
N SER A 316 -29.20 7.69 -2.85
CA SER A 316 -29.28 8.50 -4.08
C SER A 316 -29.02 7.66 -5.33
N VAL A 317 -27.96 6.84 -5.33
CA VAL A 317 -27.61 5.95 -6.45
C VAL A 317 -28.70 4.93 -6.72
N VAL A 318 -29.27 4.28 -5.70
CA VAL A 318 -30.37 3.31 -5.86
C VAL A 318 -31.62 3.99 -6.41
N ALA A 319 -32.01 5.15 -5.86
CA ALA A 319 -33.16 5.89 -6.35
C ALA A 319 -32.99 6.39 -7.79
N MET A 320 -31.77 6.75 -8.21
CA MET A 320 -31.49 7.12 -9.60
C MET A 320 -31.50 5.90 -10.53
N PHE A 321 -30.86 4.80 -10.11
CA PHE A 321 -30.81 3.55 -10.88
C PHE A 321 -32.20 2.97 -11.15
N LEU A 322 -33.04 2.82 -10.11
CA LEU A 322 -34.38 2.24 -10.27
C LEU A 322 -35.30 3.12 -11.14
N ARG A 323 -35.16 4.45 -11.09
CA ARG A 323 -35.88 5.36 -12.00
C ARG A 323 -35.46 5.22 -13.47
N GLY A 324 -34.24 4.77 -13.74
CA GLY A 324 -33.76 4.47 -15.11
C GLY A 324 -34.05 3.02 -15.55
N ALA A 325 -34.00 2.06 -14.61
CA ALA A 325 -34.19 0.64 -14.86
C ALA A 325 -35.67 0.21 -14.95
N CYS A 326 -36.59 1.03 -14.42
CA CYS A 326 -38.02 0.88 -14.67
C CYS A 326 -38.44 1.77 -15.84
N PRO A 327 -39.08 1.25 -16.90
CA PRO A 327 -39.53 2.07 -18.01
C PRO A 327 -40.52 3.14 -17.54
N VAL A 328 -40.17 4.42 -17.72
CA VAL A 328 -41.18 5.49 -17.70
C VAL A 328 -42.17 5.18 -18.82
N GLY A 329 -43.39 4.80 -18.44
CA GLY A 329 -44.43 4.35 -19.36
C GLY A 329 -44.57 5.32 -20.52
N ARG A 330 -44.23 4.83 -21.73
CA ARG A 330 -43.98 5.61 -22.96
C ARG A 330 -44.94 6.79 -23.07
N ALA A 331 -44.46 7.97 -22.65
CA ALA A 331 -45.30 9.16 -22.55
C ALA A 331 -45.92 9.42 -23.91
N ARG A 332 -47.25 9.32 -23.96
CA ARG A 332 -48.04 9.31 -25.20
C ARG A 332 -47.84 10.63 -25.92
N MET A 333 -46.91 10.63 -26.88
CA MET A 333 -46.52 11.78 -27.68
C MET A 333 -47.76 12.22 -28.47
N ARG A 334 -48.51 13.17 -27.90
CA ARG A 334 -49.63 13.82 -28.59
C ARG A 334 -49.01 14.66 -29.70
N SER A 335 -49.10 14.16 -30.93
CA SER A 335 -48.83 14.94 -32.13
C SER A 335 -49.88 16.04 -32.28
N THR A 336 -49.72 17.15 -31.56
CA THR A 336 -50.39 18.40 -31.90
C THR A 336 -49.70 18.96 -33.14
N SER A 337 -50.24 18.61 -34.29
CA SER A 337 -49.89 19.22 -35.58
C SER A 337 -50.29 20.70 -35.56
N ALA A 338 -49.38 21.58 -35.17
CA ALA A 338 -49.50 23.01 -35.39
C ALA A 338 -48.95 23.34 -36.78
N SER A 339 -49.81 23.88 -37.64
CA SER A 339 -49.50 24.24 -39.03
C SER A 339 -48.47 25.37 -39.11
N HIS A 340 -47.37 25.15 -39.83
CA HIS A 340 -46.51 26.24 -40.30
C HIS A 340 -47.15 26.92 -41.52
N THR A 341 -47.53 28.18 -41.37
CA THR A 341 -47.68 29.14 -42.47
C THR A 341 -46.45 30.07 -42.52
N SER A 342 -46.05 30.44 -43.72
CA SER A 342 -44.80 31.13 -44.06
C SER A 342 -44.80 32.64 -43.78
N GLY A 343 -43.65 33.23 -43.46
CA GLY A 343 -43.47 34.69 -43.37
C GLY A 343 -42.01 35.16 -43.19
N SER A 344 -41.31 35.37 -44.30
CA SER A 344 -40.19 36.31 -44.58
C SER A 344 -39.37 37.01 -43.46
N SER A 345 -38.04 36.96 -43.63
CA SER A 345 -36.95 37.78 -43.03
C SER A 345 -36.99 39.28 -43.48
N PRO A 346 -36.03 40.19 -43.16
CA PRO A 346 -34.73 40.05 -42.45
C PRO A 346 -34.35 41.16 -41.42
N GLY A 347 -33.17 41.05 -40.79
CA GLY A 347 -32.52 42.14 -40.02
C GLY A 347 -31.29 41.67 -39.23
N SER A 348 -30.18 42.42 -39.28
CA SER A 348 -28.91 42.15 -38.58
C SER A 348 -28.86 42.76 -37.18
N ASP A 349 -28.01 42.25 -36.28
CA ASP A 349 -26.91 43.03 -35.69
C ASP A 349 -25.96 42.24 -34.75
N SER A 350 -24.87 42.91 -34.40
CA SER A 350 -23.52 42.47 -34.05
C SER A 350 -23.22 41.92 -32.63
N ALA A 351 -22.32 40.91 -32.59
CA ALA A 351 -21.09 40.79 -31.76
C ALA A 351 -21.14 40.69 -30.21
N PRO A 352 -20.04 40.32 -29.51
CA PRO A 352 -18.86 39.51 -29.92
C PRO A 352 -18.56 38.29 -29.00
N GLU A 353 -17.70 37.37 -29.47
CA GLU A 353 -17.06 36.33 -28.64
C GLU A 353 -15.88 36.89 -27.83
N GLN A 354 -15.64 36.33 -26.63
CA GLN A 354 -14.40 36.56 -25.87
C GLN A 354 -13.55 35.29 -25.84
N THR A 355 -12.35 35.35 -26.42
CA THR A 355 -11.30 34.33 -26.27
C THR A 355 -10.15 34.92 -25.45
N PHE A 356 -9.85 34.34 -24.29
CA PHE A 356 -8.71 34.75 -23.47
C PHE A 356 -7.47 33.91 -23.81
N THR A 357 -6.41 34.57 -24.28
CA THR A 357 -5.07 34.00 -24.46
C THR A 357 -4.19 34.21 -23.23
N CYS A 358 -3.32 33.25 -22.93
CA CYS A 358 -2.40 33.28 -21.81
C CYS A 358 -1.10 34.02 -22.18
N GLU A 359 -0.77 35.08 -21.43
CA GLU A 359 0.52 35.78 -21.54
C GLU A 359 1.59 35.16 -20.64
N GLN A 360 2.84 35.24 -21.08
CA GLN A 360 3.99 34.53 -20.53
C GLN A 360 5.14 35.52 -20.29
N GLU A 361 5.32 35.97 -19.04
CA GLU A 361 6.34 36.97 -18.73
C GLU A 361 7.76 36.38 -18.59
N ARG A 362 8.76 37.10 -19.13
CA ARG A 362 10.17 36.71 -19.12
C ARG A 362 11.08 37.94 -19.16
N SER A 363 11.79 38.23 -18.06
CA SER A 363 12.71 39.38 -17.92
C SER A 363 13.53 39.20 -16.62
N ARG A 364 14.82 39.55 -16.46
CA ARG A 364 15.92 39.94 -17.38
C ARG A 364 17.29 39.66 -16.70
N HIS A 365 18.39 39.86 -17.43
CA HIS A 365 19.78 39.67 -17.00
C HIS A 365 20.32 40.76 -16.04
N ASP A 366 21.25 40.37 -15.16
CA ASP A 366 22.66 40.85 -15.06
C ASP A 366 23.46 39.88 -14.14
N GLY A 367 24.78 39.99 -13.86
CA GLY A 367 25.84 40.86 -14.39
C GLY A 367 27.15 40.79 -13.57
N LEU A 368 28.33 40.75 -14.23
CA LEU A 368 29.72 40.92 -13.67
C LEU A 368 30.18 39.90 -12.57
N ALA A 369 31.47 39.75 -12.21
CA ALA A 369 32.72 39.62 -12.98
C ALA A 369 33.83 38.95 -12.13
N ILE A 370 34.49 37.93 -12.70
CA ILE A 370 35.92 37.52 -12.67
C ILE A 370 36.83 37.94 -11.49
N GLU A 371 37.51 36.95 -10.88
CA GLU A 371 38.96 37.00 -10.55
C GLU A 371 39.59 35.59 -10.42
N ARG A 372 40.93 35.48 -10.54
CA ARG A 372 41.74 34.24 -10.41
C ARG A 372 42.97 34.54 -9.54
N ASP A 373 43.47 33.53 -8.81
CA ASP A 373 44.90 33.31 -8.50
C ASP A 373 45.03 31.94 -7.77
N GLU A 374 45.79 30.99 -8.31
CA GLU A 374 47.22 30.67 -8.12
C GLU A 374 47.50 29.59 -7.02
N GLU A 375 48.47 28.71 -7.32
CA GLU A 375 48.86 27.53 -6.52
C GLU A 375 50.37 27.62 -6.23
N PRO A 376 50.85 27.14 -5.06
CA PRO A 376 52.05 26.32 -5.14
C PRO A 376 52.09 25.07 -4.22
N ARG A 377 52.86 24.09 -4.70
CA ARG A 377 53.05 22.72 -4.17
C ARG A 377 53.91 22.65 -2.90
N LYS A 378 53.75 21.59 -2.09
CA LYS A 378 54.88 20.85 -1.47
C LYS A 378 54.53 19.44 -0.93
N ALA A 379 55.41 18.49 -1.26
CA ALA A 379 55.71 17.17 -0.65
C ALA A 379 54.60 16.33 0.05
N VAL A 380 54.25 15.18 -0.55
CA VAL A 380 53.41 14.13 0.05
C VAL A 380 54.26 13.02 0.67
N SER A 381 54.10 12.75 1.97
CA SER A 381 54.63 11.56 2.63
C SER A 381 53.71 10.35 2.42
N LEU A 382 54.22 9.27 1.84
CA LEU A 382 53.45 8.07 1.47
C LEU A 382 52.68 7.40 2.63
N ARG A 383 53.08 7.63 3.90
CA ARG A 383 52.38 7.08 5.07
C ARG A 383 51.06 7.80 5.41
N ALA A 384 50.85 9.04 4.95
CA ALA A 384 49.56 9.72 5.06
C ALA A 384 48.54 9.21 4.01
N THR A 385 49.05 8.73 2.87
CA THR A 385 48.26 8.28 1.71
C THR A 385 47.49 6.98 1.96
N LEU A 386 47.79 6.21 3.01
CA LEU A 386 46.99 5.00 3.35
C LEU A 386 45.90 5.24 4.41
N ARG A 387 45.98 6.31 5.22
CA ARG A 387 44.87 6.70 6.12
C ARG A 387 43.80 7.56 5.43
N LYS A 388 44.15 8.35 4.40
CA LYS A 388 43.19 9.18 3.64
C LYS A 388 42.29 8.40 2.67
N TYR A 389 42.59 7.15 2.34
CA TYR A 389 41.81 6.35 1.37
C TYR A 389 40.78 5.42 2.03
N LEU A 390 40.73 5.39 3.37
CA LEU A 390 39.70 4.75 4.19
C LEU A 390 38.76 5.76 4.86
N PHE A 391 38.96 7.07 4.65
CA PHE A 391 38.21 8.14 5.30
C PHE A 391 38.18 9.41 4.42
N ILE A 392 37.02 9.74 3.84
CA ILE A 392 36.54 11.11 3.54
C ILE A 392 35.09 11.06 2.99
N PRO A 393 34.21 12.04 3.32
CA PRO A 393 32.95 11.66 3.99
C PRO A 393 31.66 12.41 3.54
N ALA A 394 30.54 12.03 4.17
CA ALA A 394 29.40 12.83 4.65
C ALA A 394 28.66 13.89 3.77
N GLN A 395 29.26 14.58 2.80
CA GLN A 395 28.62 15.74 2.14
C GLN A 395 27.86 15.42 0.84
N ILE A 396 28.18 14.31 0.15
CA ILE A 396 27.65 14.06 -1.20
C ILE A 396 26.19 13.55 -1.20
N ILE A 397 25.72 12.94 -0.10
CA ILE A 397 24.38 12.34 -0.03
C ILE A 397 23.29 13.38 0.35
N LEU A 398 23.67 14.50 0.97
CA LEU A 398 22.76 15.58 1.39
C LEU A 398 21.96 16.25 0.25
N ARG A 399 22.35 16.07 -1.02
CA ARG A 399 21.60 16.60 -2.17
C ARG A 399 20.52 15.67 -2.73
N CYS A 400 20.45 14.39 -2.35
CA CYS A 400 19.53 13.43 -3.00
C CYS A 400 18.12 13.35 -2.38
N GLN A 401 17.87 13.91 -1.19
CA GLN A 401 16.51 13.99 -0.61
C GLN A 401 15.78 15.32 -0.90
N ALA A 402 16.47 16.32 -1.44
CA ALA A 402 15.86 17.63 -1.78
C ALA A 402 15.13 17.66 -3.13
N GLN A 403 14.89 16.49 -3.75
CA GLN A 403 14.19 16.34 -5.05
C GLN A 403 13.16 15.19 -5.04
N ALA A 404 12.74 14.74 -3.85
CA ALA A 404 11.75 13.67 -3.65
C ALA A 404 10.59 14.10 -2.73
N TYR A 405 10.41 15.42 -2.58
CA TYR A 405 9.24 16.09 -2.02
C TYR A 405 8.73 17.08 -3.08
#